data_AF-D8JB23-F1
#
_entry.id   AF-D8JB23-F1
#
_cell.length_a   1.000
_cell.length_b   1.000
_cell.length_c   1.000
_cell.angle_alpha   90.00
_cell.angle_beta   90.00
_cell.angle_gamma   90.00
#
_symmetry.space_group_name_H-M   'P 1'
#
loop_
_entity.id
_entity.type
_entity.pdbx_description
1 polymer ?
#
loop_
_entity_poly.entity_id
_entity_poly.type
_entity_poly.pdbx_seq_one_letter_code
_entity_poly.pdbx_strand_id
1 'polypeptide(L)' 'MADVLLGGVQGVIEGNSTPDLFIPDLIDLYRAGKFPFDKLVSYYDFEDIERAVEEQEAGEVIKPVLRMSEP' A
#
# COMPACT_ATOMS: atom_id res chain seq x y z
N MET A 1 -2.52 25.16 2.05
CA MET A 1 -2.81 25.24 3.50
C MET A 1 -3.74 26.40 3.84
N ALA A 2 -3.62 27.57 3.20
CA ALA A 2 -4.56 28.68 3.36
C ALA A 2 -6.00 28.31 2.92
N ASP A 3 -6.18 27.54 1.84
CA ASP A 3 -7.50 27.17 1.32
C ASP A 3 -8.30 26.22 2.23
N VAL A 4 -7.62 25.32 2.96
CA VAL A 4 -8.26 24.38 3.91
C VAL A 4 -8.80 25.11 5.14
N LEU A 5 -8.14 26.19 5.57
CA LEU A 5 -8.52 26.98 6.74
C LEU A 5 -9.75 27.86 6.51
N LEU A 6 -10.16 28.06 5.25
CA LEU A 6 -11.30 28.92 4.85
C LEU A 6 -12.46 28.13 4.22
N GLY A 7 -12.45 26.79 4.29
CA GLY A 7 -13.55 25.92 3.80
C GLY A 7 -13.43 25.43 2.36
N GLY A 8 -12.22 25.43 1.78
CA GLY A 8 -11.96 24.89 0.44
C GLY A 8 -11.82 23.37 0.40
N VAL A 9 -12.06 22.78 -0.78
CA VAL A 9 -11.82 21.36 -1.06
C VAL A 9 -10.39 21.17 -1.56
N GLN A 10 -9.64 20.22 -1.00
CA GLN A 10 -8.29 19.85 -1.45
C GLN A 10 -8.28 18.41 -1.97
N GLY A 11 -7.85 18.22 -3.21
CA GLY A 11 -7.53 16.90 -3.75
C GLY A 11 -6.20 16.39 -3.20
N VAL A 12 -6.13 15.07 -2.95
CA VAL A 12 -4.91 14.39 -2.51
C VAL A 12 -4.62 13.26 -3.48
N ILE A 13 -3.41 13.23 -4.00
CA ILE A 13 -2.91 12.17 -4.89
C ILE A 13 -1.78 11.48 -4.13
N GLU A 14 -1.85 10.15 -3.99
CA GLU A 14 -0.79 9.33 -3.36
C GLU A 14 -0.33 9.86 -1.98
N GLY A 15 -1.29 10.32 -1.17
CA GLY A 15 -1.01 10.88 0.16
C GLY A 15 -0.37 12.28 0.17
N ASN A 16 -0.17 12.93 -0.99
CA ASN A 16 0.48 14.24 -1.13
C ASN A 16 1.85 14.28 -0.44
N SER A 17 2.65 13.24 -0.69
CA SER A 17 3.95 13.02 -0.06
C SER A 17 5.10 13.13 -1.08
N THR A 18 6.33 13.26 -0.59
CA THR A 18 7.55 13.04 -1.39
C THR A 18 8.00 11.59 -1.19
N PRO A 19 7.82 10.68 -2.16
CA PRO A 19 8.04 9.25 -1.95
C PRO A 19 9.46 8.88 -1.50
N ASP A 20 10.48 9.55 -2.05
CA ASP A 20 11.90 9.32 -1.71
C ASP A 20 12.22 9.61 -0.24
N LEU A 21 11.39 10.40 0.44
CA LEU A 21 11.52 10.70 1.86
C LEU A 21 10.54 9.85 2.69
N PHE A 22 9.30 9.75 2.23
CA PHE A 22 8.22 9.15 3.01
C PHE A 22 8.27 7.61 3.06
N ILE A 23 8.67 6.94 1.98
CA ILE A 23 8.79 5.48 1.97
C ILE A 23 9.86 5.00 2.97
N PRO A 24 11.08 5.57 3.02
CA PRO A 24 12.05 5.27 4.06
C PRO A 24 11.49 5.41 5.49
N ASP A 25 10.76 6.48 5.77
CA ASP A 25 10.14 6.69 7.09
C ASP A 25 9.14 5.58 7.45
N LEU A 26 8.30 5.15 6.50
CA LEU A 26 7.35 4.04 6.70
C LEU A 26 8.07 2.71 6.96
N ILE A 27 9.19 2.46 6.27
CA ILE A 27 10.02 1.27 6.48
C ILE A 27 10.64 1.28 7.88
N ASP A 28 11.12 2.42 8.35
CA ASP A 28 11.67 2.54 9.70
C ASP A 28 10.60 2.33 10.79
N LEU A 29 9.39 2.83 10.57
CA LEU A 29 8.24 2.55 11.45
C LEU A 29 7.87 1.06 11.47
N TYR A 30 7.91 0.38 10.32
CA TYR A 30 7.68 -1.06 10.24
C TYR A 30 8.73 -1.84 11.02
N ARG A 31 10.02 -1.55 10.80
CA ARG A 31 11.15 -2.17 11.52
C ARG A 31 11.10 -1.94 13.03
N ALA A 32 10.58 -0.77 13.45
CA ALA A 32 10.35 -0.45 14.85
C ALA A 32 9.09 -1.12 15.45
N GLY A 33 8.35 -1.93 14.68
CA GLY A 33 7.11 -2.59 15.11
C GLY A 33 5.91 -1.63 15.24
N LYS A 34 6.01 -0.40 14.74
CA LYS A 34 4.98 0.65 14.86
C LYS A 34 4.05 0.72 13.67
N PHE A 35 4.41 0.10 12.55
CA PHE A 35 3.60 0.08 11.33
C PHE A 35 3.59 -1.30 10.67
N PRO A 36 2.79 -2.26 11.17
CA PRO A 36 2.76 -3.64 10.71
C PRO A 36 1.96 -3.80 9.40
N PHE A 37 2.42 -3.19 8.31
CA PHE A 37 1.74 -3.25 7.01
C PHE A 37 1.78 -4.64 6.37
N ASP A 38 2.78 -5.45 6.73
CA ASP A 38 2.98 -6.83 6.29
C ASP A 38 1.77 -7.72 6.57
N LYS A 39 0.99 -7.42 7.62
CA LYS A 39 -0.25 -8.12 7.97
C LYS A 39 -1.37 -7.99 6.93
N LEU A 40 -1.27 -7.02 6.02
CA LEU A 40 -2.24 -6.81 4.94
C LEU A 40 -1.87 -7.61 3.68
N VAL A 41 -0.66 -8.20 3.64
CA VAL A 41 -0.10 -8.82 2.45
C VAL A 41 -0.47 -10.30 2.39
N SER A 42 -1.02 -10.70 1.25
CA SER A 42 -1.18 -12.10 0.86
C SER A 42 -0.27 -12.39 -0.35
N TYR A 43 0.52 -13.45 -0.28
CA TYR A 43 1.45 -13.79 -1.36
C TYR A 43 0.87 -14.85 -2.29
N TYR A 44 1.13 -14.69 -3.57
CA TYR A 44 0.76 -15.61 -4.64
C TYR A 44 1.96 -15.84 -5.55
N ASP A 45 2.06 -17.02 -6.14
CA ASP A 45 2.98 -17.24 -7.26
C ASP A 45 2.48 -16.45 -8.48
N PHE A 46 3.38 -16.08 -9.39
CA PHE A 46 3.01 -15.25 -10.55
C PHE A 46 1.91 -15.89 -11.42
N GLU A 47 1.89 -17.21 -11.54
CA GLU A 47 0.90 -17.98 -12.29
C GLU A 47 -0.51 -17.89 -11.68
N ASP A 48 -0.62 -17.57 -10.39
CA ASP A 48 -1.88 -17.49 -9.64
C ASP A 48 -2.53 -16.08 -9.70
N ILE A 49 -2.19 -15.25 -10.70
CA ILE A 49 -2.69 -13.87 -10.79
C ILE A 49 -4.22 -13.78 -10.81
N GLU A 50 -4.90 -14.70 -11.49
CA GLU A 50 -6.37 -14.72 -11.58
C GLU A 50 -6.98 -14.97 -10.19
N ARG A 51 -6.47 -15.97 -9.46
CA ARG A 51 -6.88 -16.25 -8.08
C ARG A 51 -6.65 -15.04 -7.16
N ALA A 52 -5.50 -14.38 -7.28
CA ALA A 52 -5.17 -13.21 -6.46
C ALA A 52 -6.15 -12.05 -6.67
N VAL A 53 -6.62 -11.84 -7.89
CA VAL A 53 -7.62 -10.80 -8.21
C VAL A 53 -9.00 -11.20 -7.71
N GLU A 54 -9.44 -12.43 -7.94
CA GLU A 54 -10.74 -12.93 -7.48
C GLU A 54 -10.89 -12.83 -5.96
N GLU A 55 -9.89 -13.29 -5.20
CA GLU A 55 -9.90 -13.23 -3.74
C GLU A 55 -9.86 -11.77 -3.21
N GLN A 56 -9.20 -10.85 -3.94
CA GLN A 56 -9.20 -9.42 -3.59
C GLN A 56 -10.56 -8.77 -3.85
N GLU A 57 -11.20 -9.05 -4.99
CA GLU A 57 -12.53 -8.53 -5.32
C GLU A 57 -13.62 -9.07 -4.39
N ALA A 58 -13.48 -10.33 -3.95
CA ALA A 58 -14.33 -10.93 -2.93
C ALA A 58 -14.11 -10.35 -1.52
N GLY A 59 -13.04 -9.57 -1.31
CA GLY A 59 -12.68 -8.98 -0.02
C GLY A 59 -12.05 -9.98 0.96
N GLU A 60 -11.63 -11.15 0.49
CA GLU A 60 -10.96 -12.17 1.30
C GLU A 60 -9.51 -11.77 1.62
N VAL A 61 -8.86 -11.04 0.72
CA VAL A 61 -7.52 -10.48 0.90
C VAL A 61 -7.46 -8.97 0.66
N ILE A 62 -6.54 -8.29 1.35
CA ILE A 62 -6.42 -6.82 1.30
C ILE A 62 -5.39 -6.37 0.25
N LYS A 63 -4.17 -6.92 0.30
CA LYS A 63 -3.08 -6.57 -0.61
C LYS A 63 -2.39 -7.82 -1.17
N PRO A 64 -2.85 -8.35 -2.32
CA PRO A 64 -2.12 -9.41 -2.99
C PRO A 64 -0.77 -8.89 -3.51
N VAL A 65 0.28 -9.71 -3.35
CA VAL A 65 1.62 -9.49 -3.89
C VAL A 65 2.04 -10.73 -4.66
N LEU A 66 2.28 -10.57 -5.96
CA LEU A 66 2.79 -11.63 -6.81
C LEU A 66 4.29 -11.78 -6.60
N ARG A 67 4.73 -13.01 -6.34
CA ARG A 67 6.15 -13.37 -6.31
C ARG A 67 6.59 -13.67 -7.72
N MET A 68 7.45 -12.80 -8.24
CA MET A 68 8.20 -13.09 -9.46
C MET A 68 9.28 -14.10 -9.09
N SER A 69 9.36 -15.22 -9.81
CA SER A 69 10.59 -16.03 -9.80
C SER A 69 11.75 -15.18 -10.33
N GLU A 70 12.99 -15.52 -9.95
CA GLU A 70 14.16 -14.93 -10.58
C GLU A 70 14.08 -15.11 -12.12
N PRO A 71 14.61 -14.15 -12.90
CA PRO A 71 14.68 -14.28 -14.35
C PRO A 71 15.50 -15.51 -14.80
#